data_AF-A0A9P0NMI7-F1
#
_entry.id   AF-A0A9P0NMI7-F1
#
_cell.length_a   1.000
_cell.length_b   1.000
_cell.length_c   1.000
_cell.angle_alpha   90.00
_cell.angle_beta   90.00
_cell.angle_gamma   90.00
#
_symmetry.space_group_name_H-M   'P 1'
#
loop_
_entity.id
_entity.type
_entity.pdbx_description
1 polymer ?
#
loop_
_entity_poly.entity_id
_entity_poly.type
_entity_poly.pdbx_seq_one_letter_code
_entity_poly.pdbx_strand_id
1 'polypeptide(L)'
;MAKRGAQAVLQEEINNNEDWTKIMENPGMYVIDIYSEWCGPCVAMITYLRKIKMELGNEYLNFAIAKSDNINVLKRFRQKSEPYWMFFFDGKLVNVIIGADAPRLIRLIIEELEQYVKYKNGEIHKEFIPISKVTDEEQKKLTEIENYRKQKTKKEKKLRDKRMMKVRERALKQFSYNIQMQTCVMFFPHTVQYIMVEKPLEEGAEELDEPPEPVMIEKRVCEVANSCASKYEELIVIEAKELKLTEDKLSEMFFTEREFLESFPQELIDELLSKNVYSVMLSMPTVKHDTATEEVAEDDENKPVSIDLMGEIELKLSTIIYGDNGSPLNPSPNSLADIHSVINENGQKIPSVYTPRNPLSKASALTILFRKFCKNQGYVAPLPPAPQYLIIFDINKSNTVLPIIEDLEETVVYYGFFRSADPENPKLLCKDPEMLTKYGMDKIGKEAKLVLSVLMDDKDKSLLRFVDVGPIYVSPNEEVGIDDAIKFFPYNFDEMDGEIKLWLDQQEIQSEGVGEEYDFGEGEEGIIEEYSSQDQ
;
A
#
# COMPACT_ATOMS: atom_id res chain seq x y z
N MET A 1 -62.34 -15.06 -43.02
CA MET A 1 -61.21 -14.32 -42.43
C MET A 1 -61.39 -14.30 -40.92
N ALA A 2 -60.62 -15.10 -40.19
CA ALA A 2 -60.62 -15.08 -38.72
C ALA A 2 -59.70 -13.95 -38.24
N LYS A 3 -60.20 -13.06 -37.38
CA LYS A 3 -59.38 -12.05 -36.69
C LYS A 3 -58.25 -12.76 -35.94
N ARG A 4 -57.00 -12.53 -36.33
CA ARG A 4 -55.83 -12.84 -35.48
C ARG A 4 -56.00 -12.03 -34.19
N GLY A 5 -56.23 -12.72 -33.08
CA GLY A 5 -56.29 -12.11 -31.75
C GLY A 5 -54.96 -11.42 -31.44
N ALA A 6 -55.04 -10.20 -30.92
CA ALA A 6 -53.88 -9.49 -30.41
C ALA A 6 -53.22 -10.35 -29.33
N GLN A 7 -51.90 -10.55 -29.45
CA GLN A 7 -51.11 -11.29 -28.49
C GLN A 7 -51.11 -10.48 -27.18
N ALA A 8 -51.73 -11.00 -26.12
CA ALA A 8 -51.85 -10.28 -24.85
C ALA A 8 -50.46 -9.97 -24.28
N VAL A 9 -50.20 -8.70 -24.00
CA VAL A 9 -48.95 -8.24 -23.38
C VAL A 9 -48.88 -8.84 -21.97
N LEU A 10 -47.77 -9.51 -21.65
CA LEU A 10 -47.61 -10.22 -20.38
C LEU A 10 -47.47 -9.25 -19.19
N GLN A 11 -46.66 -8.21 -19.39
CA GLN A 11 -46.30 -7.21 -18.39
C GLN A 11 -46.55 -5.80 -18.94
N GLU A 12 -47.24 -4.95 -18.18
CA GLU A 12 -47.43 -3.54 -18.54
C GLU A 12 -46.18 -2.72 -18.22
N GLU A 13 -45.85 -1.73 -19.07
CA GLU A 13 -44.68 -0.88 -18.89
C GLU A 13 -45.03 0.43 -18.20
N ILE A 14 -44.29 0.78 -17.15
CA ILE A 14 -44.44 2.02 -16.39
C ILE A 14 -43.18 2.86 -16.57
N ASN A 15 -43.27 3.93 -17.36
CA ASN A 15 -42.10 4.71 -17.77
C ASN A 15 -42.07 6.12 -17.17
N ASN A 16 -43.17 6.61 -16.61
CA ASN A 16 -43.27 7.95 -16.03
C ASN A 16 -44.29 7.99 -14.87
N ASN A 17 -44.43 9.16 -14.23
CA ASN A 17 -45.33 9.35 -13.09
C ASN A 17 -46.82 9.22 -13.46
N GLU A 18 -47.23 9.55 -14.68
CA GLU A 18 -48.62 9.44 -15.12
C GLU A 18 -49.03 7.97 -15.28
N ASP A 19 -48.16 7.17 -15.89
CA ASP A 19 -48.36 5.71 -16.03
C ASP A 19 -48.46 5.05 -14.66
N TRP A 20 -47.61 5.47 -13.73
CA TRP A 20 -47.63 4.99 -12.35
C TRP A 20 -48.99 5.26 -11.70
N THR A 21 -49.48 6.50 -11.77
CA THR A 21 -50.79 6.85 -11.17
C THR A 21 -51.92 6.03 -11.79
N LYS A 22 -51.96 5.87 -13.13
CA LYS A 22 -52.99 5.08 -13.81
C LYS A 22 -53.03 3.63 -13.33
N ILE A 23 -51.87 2.99 -13.20
CA ILE A 23 -51.80 1.58 -12.78
C ILE A 23 -52.19 1.41 -11.31
N MET A 24 -51.86 2.39 -10.46
CA MET A 24 -52.23 2.36 -9.05
C MET A 24 -53.74 2.56 -8.81
N GLU A 25 -54.48 3.13 -9.76
CA GLU A 25 -55.95 3.26 -9.69
C GLU A 25 -56.68 1.98 -10.12
N ASN A 26 -55.99 1.05 -10.80
CA ASN A 26 -56.60 -0.18 -11.28
C ASN A 26 -56.82 -1.18 -10.12
N PRO A 27 -58.02 -1.79 -10.02
CA PRO A 27 -58.27 -2.84 -9.03
C PRO A 27 -57.51 -4.12 -9.41
N GLY A 28 -57.09 -4.88 -8.41
CA GLY A 28 -56.36 -6.14 -8.57
C GLY A 28 -55.06 -6.18 -7.78
N MET A 29 -54.40 -7.33 -7.88
CA MET A 29 -53.05 -7.54 -7.36
C MET A 29 -52.03 -7.27 -8.47
N TYR A 30 -51.15 -6.30 -8.27
CA TYR A 30 -50.02 -6.02 -9.17
C TYR A 30 -48.72 -6.53 -8.57
N VAL A 31 -47.93 -7.22 -9.40
CA VAL A 31 -46.55 -7.59 -9.11
C VAL A 31 -45.66 -6.83 -10.08
N ILE A 32 -44.92 -5.85 -9.56
CA ILE A 32 -44.15 -4.90 -10.36
C ILE A 32 -42.65 -5.14 -10.19
N ASP A 33 -41.95 -5.38 -11.29
CA ASP A 33 -40.48 -5.39 -11.35
C ASP A 33 -39.95 -3.95 -11.46
N ILE A 34 -39.33 -3.44 -10.40
CA ILE A 34 -38.71 -2.13 -10.39
C ILE A 34 -37.23 -2.27 -10.79
N TYR A 35 -36.85 -1.58 -11.86
CA TYR A 35 -35.49 -1.65 -12.41
C TYR A 35 -34.89 -0.27 -12.67
N SER A 36 -33.56 -0.23 -12.84
CA SER A 36 -32.82 0.96 -13.27
C SER A 36 -32.51 0.91 -14.77
N GLU A 37 -32.52 2.05 -15.46
CA GLU A 37 -32.35 2.16 -16.92
C GLU A 37 -31.16 1.37 -17.47
N TRP A 38 -30.01 1.50 -16.82
CA TRP A 38 -28.75 0.87 -17.26
C TRP A 38 -28.72 -0.64 -17.05
N CYS A 39 -29.55 -1.17 -16.16
CA CYS A 39 -29.63 -2.60 -15.84
C CYS A 39 -30.74 -3.30 -16.65
N GLY A 40 -31.79 -2.56 -17.01
CA GLY A 40 -32.99 -3.12 -17.63
C GLY A 40 -33.83 -4.02 -16.69
N PRO A 41 -35.03 -4.46 -17.13
CA PRO A 41 -35.88 -5.35 -16.35
C PRO A 41 -35.28 -6.76 -16.26
N CYS A 42 -35.73 -7.56 -15.30
CA CYS A 42 -35.16 -8.88 -15.07
C CYS A 42 -35.65 -9.91 -16.12
N VAL A 43 -34.93 -10.00 -17.24
CA VAL A 43 -35.27 -10.89 -18.37
C VAL A 43 -35.37 -12.36 -17.94
N ALA A 44 -34.51 -12.80 -17.03
CA ALA A 44 -34.50 -14.17 -16.52
C ALA A 44 -35.83 -14.57 -15.84
N MET A 45 -36.54 -13.61 -15.25
CA MET A 45 -37.75 -13.87 -14.47
C MET A 45 -39.02 -13.99 -15.33
N ILE A 46 -39.00 -13.46 -16.55
CA ILE A 46 -40.16 -13.41 -17.46
C ILE A 46 -40.76 -14.80 -17.72
N THR A 47 -39.92 -15.82 -17.90
CA THR A 47 -40.37 -17.20 -18.15
C THR A 47 -41.18 -17.76 -16.98
N TYR A 48 -40.78 -17.44 -15.75
CA TYR A 48 -41.48 -17.89 -14.54
C TYR A 48 -42.80 -17.15 -14.33
N LEU A 49 -42.84 -15.83 -14.59
CA LEU A 49 -44.08 -15.05 -14.51
C LEU A 49 -45.12 -15.54 -15.54
N ARG A 50 -44.67 -15.87 -16.75
CA ARG A 50 -45.54 -16.44 -17.80
C ARG A 50 -46.14 -17.77 -17.35
N LYS A 51 -45.32 -18.64 -16.77
CA LYS A 51 -45.77 -19.94 -16.25
C LYS A 51 -46.84 -19.77 -15.19
N ILE A 52 -46.64 -18.89 -14.21
CA ILE A 52 -47.63 -18.61 -13.15
C ILE A 52 -48.92 -18.05 -13.74
N LYS A 53 -48.85 -17.08 -14.66
CA LYS A 53 -50.05 -16.48 -15.24
C LYS A 53 -50.93 -17.52 -15.96
N MET A 54 -50.29 -18.48 -16.62
CA MET A 54 -50.96 -19.59 -17.29
C MET A 54 -51.52 -20.63 -16.31
N GLU A 55 -50.79 -20.96 -15.23
CA GLU A 55 -51.20 -21.96 -14.24
C GLU A 55 -52.34 -21.47 -13.34
N LEU A 56 -52.30 -20.21 -12.90
CA LEU A 56 -53.30 -19.66 -11.98
C LEU A 56 -54.55 -19.16 -12.70
N GLY A 57 -54.42 -18.63 -13.92
CA GLY A 57 -55.55 -18.13 -14.72
C GLY A 57 -56.43 -17.09 -14.01
N ASN A 58 -55.91 -16.41 -12.99
CA ASN A 58 -56.68 -15.53 -12.12
C ASN A 58 -56.72 -14.10 -12.70
N GLU A 59 -57.93 -13.58 -12.90
CA GLU A 59 -58.16 -12.25 -13.49
C GLU A 59 -57.65 -11.09 -12.62
N TYR A 60 -57.38 -11.34 -11.33
CA TYR A 60 -56.85 -10.33 -10.42
C TYR A 60 -55.33 -10.19 -10.44
N LEU A 61 -54.59 -11.12 -11.07
CA LEU A 61 -53.13 -11.11 -11.08
C LEU A 61 -52.58 -10.37 -12.31
N ASN A 62 -51.97 -9.21 -12.05
CA ASN A 62 -51.34 -8.37 -13.05
C ASN A 62 -49.83 -8.26 -12.83
N PHE A 63 -49.08 -8.17 -13.93
CA PHE A 63 -47.63 -7.97 -13.89
C PHE A 63 -47.28 -6.66 -14.57
N ALA A 64 -46.33 -5.93 -14.03
CA ALA A 64 -45.80 -4.72 -14.64
C ALA A 64 -44.28 -4.62 -14.47
N ILE A 65 -43.64 -3.76 -15.26
CA ILE A 65 -42.24 -3.38 -15.12
C ILE A 65 -42.18 -1.86 -15.00
N ALA A 66 -41.42 -1.34 -14.03
CA ALA A 66 -41.33 0.09 -13.78
C ALA A 66 -39.88 0.59 -13.80
N LYS A 67 -39.64 1.60 -14.63
CA LYS A 67 -38.34 2.26 -14.75
C LYS A 67 -38.18 3.31 -13.65
N SER A 68 -37.43 2.95 -12.60
CA SER A 68 -37.30 3.76 -11.37
C SER A 68 -36.70 5.16 -11.60
N ASP A 69 -35.83 5.33 -12.61
CA ASP A 69 -35.15 6.59 -12.93
C ASP A 69 -36.12 7.74 -13.24
N ASN A 70 -37.28 7.43 -13.84
CA ASN A 70 -38.24 8.41 -14.32
C ASN A 70 -39.47 8.56 -13.41
N ILE A 71 -39.57 7.77 -12.34
CA ILE A 71 -40.71 7.75 -11.42
C ILE A 71 -40.26 8.29 -10.06
N ASN A 72 -40.90 9.35 -9.59
CA ASN A 72 -40.48 10.08 -8.40
C ASN A 72 -40.67 9.26 -7.12
N VAL A 73 -41.78 8.53 -7.03
CA VAL A 73 -42.11 7.68 -5.88
C VAL A 73 -41.09 6.54 -5.71
N LEU A 74 -40.43 6.14 -6.81
CA LEU A 74 -39.44 5.07 -6.85
C LEU A 74 -37.99 5.55 -6.71
N LYS A 75 -37.77 6.83 -6.36
CA LYS A 75 -36.43 7.44 -6.30
C LYS A 75 -35.43 6.65 -5.44
N ARG A 76 -35.89 6.00 -4.36
CA ARG A 76 -35.02 5.20 -3.46
C ARG A 76 -34.50 3.90 -4.07
N PHE A 77 -35.10 3.42 -5.16
CA PHE A 77 -34.76 2.16 -5.83
C PHE A 77 -33.86 2.35 -7.07
N ARG A 78 -33.46 3.59 -7.35
CA ARG A 78 -32.58 3.93 -8.46
C ARG A 78 -31.16 3.42 -8.24
N GLN A 79 -30.42 3.25 -9.34
CA GLN A 79 -29.02 2.83 -9.35
C GLN A 79 -28.79 1.47 -8.67
N LYS A 80 -29.76 0.57 -8.80
CA LYS A 80 -29.68 -0.81 -8.30
C LYS A 80 -29.53 -1.75 -9.49
N SER A 81 -28.62 -2.71 -9.35
CA SER A 81 -28.33 -3.75 -10.34
C SER A 81 -29.17 -5.01 -10.16
N GLU A 82 -30.02 -5.04 -9.15
CA GLU A 82 -30.91 -6.16 -8.84
C GLU A 82 -32.37 -5.70 -8.85
N PRO A 83 -33.31 -6.55 -9.30
CA PRO A 83 -34.71 -6.18 -9.38
C PRO A 83 -35.34 -6.09 -7.99
N TYR A 84 -36.29 -5.18 -7.85
CA TYR A 84 -37.17 -5.11 -6.69
C TYR A 84 -38.58 -5.49 -7.12
N TRP A 85 -39.12 -6.55 -6.51
CA TRP A 85 -40.48 -7.01 -6.77
C TRP A 85 -41.41 -6.41 -5.74
N MET A 86 -42.33 -5.57 -6.18
CA MET A 86 -43.32 -4.96 -5.32
C MET A 86 -44.71 -5.52 -5.58
N PHE A 87 -45.42 -5.80 -4.49
CA PHE A 87 -46.77 -6.35 -4.52
C PHE A 87 -47.74 -5.26 -4.09
N PHE A 88 -48.76 -5.00 -4.89
CA PHE A 88 -49.78 -4.01 -4.60
C PHE A 88 -51.16 -4.66 -4.62
N PHE A 89 -51.99 -4.35 -3.64
CA PHE A 89 -53.42 -4.64 -3.65
C PHE A 89 -54.17 -3.33 -3.83
N ASP A 90 -54.91 -3.20 -4.94
CA ASP A 90 -55.73 -2.02 -5.26
C ASP A 90 -54.93 -0.70 -5.04
N GLY A 91 -53.72 -0.64 -5.59
CA GLY A 91 -52.82 0.52 -5.51
C GLY A 91 -52.03 0.67 -4.21
N LYS A 92 -52.21 -0.21 -3.22
CA LYS A 92 -51.51 -0.13 -1.93
C LYS A 92 -50.45 -1.22 -1.79
N LEU A 93 -49.22 -0.81 -1.47
CA LEU A 93 -48.08 -1.72 -1.33
C LEU A 93 -48.29 -2.67 -0.13
N VAL A 94 -48.10 -3.97 -0.35
CA VAL A 94 -48.25 -5.02 0.67
C VAL A 94 -46.97 -5.78 0.94
N ASN A 95 -46.08 -5.91 -0.05
CA ASN A 95 -44.86 -6.68 0.09
C ASN A 95 -43.77 -6.18 -0.86
N VAL A 96 -42.51 -6.34 -0.48
CA VAL A 96 -41.32 -5.98 -1.27
C VAL A 96 -40.32 -7.11 -1.14
N ILE A 97 -39.86 -7.64 -2.26
CA ILE A 97 -38.81 -8.67 -2.34
C ILE A 97 -37.66 -8.10 -3.17
N ILE A 98 -36.43 -8.43 -2.81
CA ILE A 98 -35.25 -7.92 -3.52
C ILE A 98 -34.45 -9.09 -4.12
N GLY A 99 -34.15 -9.00 -5.41
CA GLY A 99 -33.32 -9.96 -6.13
C GLY A 99 -34.10 -10.91 -7.05
N ALA A 100 -33.37 -11.80 -7.71
CA ALA A 100 -33.89 -12.72 -8.72
C ALA A 100 -33.97 -14.17 -8.21
N ASP A 101 -34.67 -14.39 -7.10
CA ASP A 101 -34.94 -15.73 -6.55
C ASP A 101 -36.28 -16.24 -7.07
N ALA A 102 -36.25 -17.06 -8.13
CA ALA A 102 -37.45 -17.54 -8.79
C ALA A 102 -38.35 -18.41 -7.89
N PRO A 103 -37.85 -19.46 -7.20
CA PRO A 103 -38.68 -20.25 -6.29
C PRO A 103 -39.35 -19.40 -5.20
N ARG A 104 -38.61 -18.47 -4.59
CA ARG A 104 -39.16 -17.59 -3.54
C ARG A 104 -40.22 -16.65 -4.10
N LEU A 105 -39.96 -16.02 -5.24
CA LEU A 105 -40.91 -15.10 -5.88
C LEU A 105 -42.20 -15.82 -6.25
N ILE A 106 -42.11 -17.01 -6.85
CA ILE A 106 -43.28 -17.80 -7.26
C ILE A 106 -44.17 -18.12 -6.07
N ARG A 107 -43.56 -18.62 -4.98
CA ARG A 107 -44.29 -18.95 -3.75
C ARG A 107 -45.02 -17.72 -3.19
N LEU A 108 -44.34 -16.58 -3.13
CA LEU A 108 -44.92 -15.34 -2.59
C LEU A 108 -46.03 -14.76 -3.49
N ILE A 109 -45.93 -14.90 -4.82
CA ILE A 109 -47.04 -14.52 -5.72
C ILE A 109 -48.29 -15.35 -5.43
N ILE A 110 -48.15 -16.66 -5.22
CA ILE A 110 -49.30 -17.52 -4.91
C ILE A 110 -49.89 -17.15 -3.54
N GLU A 111 -49.05 -17.03 -2.51
CA GLU A 111 -49.47 -16.67 -1.14
C GLU A 111 -50.18 -15.30 -1.09
N GLU A 112 -49.62 -14.27 -1.73
CA GLU A 112 -50.23 -12.94 -1.76
C GLU A 112 -51.52 -12.93 -2.60
N LEU A 113 -51.62 -13.73 -3.67
CA LEU A 113 -52.86 -13.82 -4.46
C LEU A 113 -53.99 -14.45 -3.65
N GLU A 114 -53.72 -15.50 -2.90
CA GLU A 114 -54.70 -16.09 -1.98
C GLU A 114 -55.15 -15.09 -0.90
N GLN A 115 -54.21 -14.30 -0.37
CA GLN A 115 -54.53 -13.23 0.57
C GLN A 115 -55.35 -12.12 -0.08
N TYR A 116 -55.06 -11.74 -1.32
CA TYR A 116 -55.85 -10.74 -2.05
C TYR A 116 -57.31 -11.17 -2.21
N VAL A 117 -57.56 -12.44 -2.57
CA VAL A 117 -58.94 -12.97 -2.70
C VAL A 117 -59.69 -12.89 -1.36
N LYS A 118 -59.04 -13.31 -0.26
CA LYS A 118 -59.63 -13.21 1.09
C LYS A 118 -59.87 -11.77 1.52
N TYR A 119 -58.93 -10.87 1.21
CA TYR A 119 -59.04 -9.44 1.49
C TYR A 119 -60.23 -8.83 0.74
N LYS A 120 -60.38 -9.16 -0.54
CA LYS A 120 -61.48 -8.70 -1.38
C LYS A 120 -62.85 -9.20 -0.90
N ASN A 121 -62.90 -10.42 -0.37
CA ASN A 121 -64.11 -10.99 0.24
C ASN A 121 -64.42 -10.42 1.65
N GLY A 122 -63.54 -9.58 2.21
CA GLY A 122 -63.68 -9.04 3.56
C GLY A 122 -63.36 -10.03 4.68
N GLU A 123 -62.70 -11.15 4.37
CA GLU A 123 -62.37 -12.21 5.32
C GLU A 123 -61.13 -11.87 6.17
N ILE A 124 -60.25 -10.99 5.66
CA ILE A 124 -59.02 -10.58 6.33
C ILE A 124 -58.80 -9.06 6.25
N HIS A 125 -58.14 -8.51 7.27
CA HIS A 125 -57.59 -7.16 7.24
C HIS A 125 -56.09 -7.23 6.92
N LYS A 126 -55.62 -6.50 5.91
CA LYS A 126 -54.21 -6.45 5.51
C LYS A 126 -53.60 -5.10 5.90
N GLU A 127 -52.43 -5.14 6.53
CA GLU A 127 -51.63 -3.94 6.76
C GLU A 127 -50.84 -3.56 5.51
N PHE A 128 -50.87 -2.28 5.14
CA PHE A 128 -50.19 -1.77 3.97
C PHE A 128 -48.88 -1.09 4.36
N ILE A 129 -47.86 -1.27 3.53
CA ILE A 129 -46.54 -0.69 3.71
C ILE A 129 -46.53 0.68 3.03
N PRO A 130 -46.20 1.78 3.73
CA PRO A 130 -45.96 3.05 3.06
C PRO A 130 -44.79 2.90 2.09
N ILE A 131 -44.91 3.39 0.85
CA ILE A 131 -43.83 3.28 -0.16
C ILE A 131 -42.55 3.99 0.30
N SER A 132 -42.64 4.94 1.24
CA SER A 132 -41.48 5.60 1.86
C SER A 132 -40.78 4.77 2.93
N LYS A 133 -41.42 3.71 3.47
CA LYS A 133 -40.86 2.86 4.53
C LYS A 133 -39.86 1.87 3.93
N VAL A 134 -38.62 1.90 4.45
CA VAL A 134 -37.59 0.91 4.13
C VAL A 134 -37.92 -0.40 4.84
N THR A 135 -37.97 -1.52 4.11
CA THR A 135 -38.26 -2.83 4.70
C THR A 135 -37.04 -3.42 5.42
N ASP A 136 -37.26 -4.40 6.29
CA ASP A 136 -36.17 -5.07 7.01
C ASP A 136 -35.21 -5.79 6.06
N GLU A 137 -35.72 -6.31 4.93
CA GLU A 137 -34.91 -6.93 3.88
C GLU A 137 -34.00 -5.92 3.19
N GLU A 138 -34.51 -4.71 2.91
CA GLU A 138 -33.71 -3.61 2.38
C GLU A 138 -32.62 -3.17 3.37
N GLN A 139 -32.96 -3.04 4.65
CA GLN A 139 -32.00 -2.66 5.70
C GLN A 139 -30.86 -3.69 5.82
N LYS A 140 -31.19 -4.98 5.78
CA LYS A 140 -30.19 -6.07 5.80
C LYS A 140 -29.23 -5.97 4.62
N LYS A 141 -29.75 -5.85 3.39
CA LYS A 141 -28.89 -5.70 2.19
C LYS A 141 -28.03 -4.44 2.23
N LEU A 142 -28.56 -3.32 2.69
CA LEU A 142 -27.77 -2.09 2.85
C LEU A 142 -26.62 -2.28 3.84
N THR A 143 -26.88 -2.95 4.97
CA THR A 143 -25.87 -3.27 5.98
C THR A 143 -24.81 -4.24 5.42
N GLU A 144 -25.22 -5.25 4.65
CA GLU A 144 -24.30 -6.18 3.98
C GLU A 144 -23.39 -5.46 2.97
N ILE A 145 -23.95 -4.58 2.13
CA ILE A 145 -23.20 -3.77 1.17
C ILE A 145 -22.23 -2.84 1.91
N GLU A 146 -22.67 -2.20 2.98
CA GLU A 146 -21.81 -1.32 3.79
C GLU A 146 -20.66 -2.11 4.45
N ASN A 147 -20.95 -3.28 5.00
CA ASN A 147 -19.95 -4.17 5.59
C ASN A 147 -18.96 -4.67 4.54
N TYR A 148 -19.43 -5.06 3.36
CA TYR A 148 -18.57 -5.46 2.23
C TYR A 148 -17.65 -4.31 1.81
N ARG A 149 -18.19 -3.08 1.68
CA ARG A 149 -17.40 -1.89 1.37
C ARG A 149 -16.35 -1.60 2.45
N LYS A 150 -16.72 -1.65 3.72
CA LYS A 150 -15.78 -1.49 4.86
C LYS A 150 -14.71 -2.57 4.88
N GLN A 151 -15.04 -3.82 4.54
CA GLN A 151 -14.07 -4.91 4.44
C GLN A 151 -13.13 -4.71 3.25
N LYS A 152 -13.66 -4.29 2.10
CA LYS A 152 -12.87 -3.97 0.90
C LYS A 152 -11.86 -2.86 1.21
N THR A 153 -12.30 -1.72 1.72
CA THR A 153 -11.40 -0.61 2.07
C THR A 153 -10.35 -0.98 3.13
N LYS A 154 -10.71 -1.82 4.12
CA LYS A 154 -9.74 -2.35 5.09
C LYS A 154 -8.68 -3.23 4.44
N LYS A 155 -9.08 -4.09 3.48
CA LYS A 155 -8.13 -4.96 2.75
C LYS A 155 -7.19 -4.12 1.87
N GLU A 156 -7.74 -3.15 1.12
CA GLU A 156 -6.98 -2.22 0.27
C GLU A 156 -5.98 -1.41 1.11
N LYS A 157 -6.42 -0.85 2.25
CA LYS A 157 -5.53 -0.14 3.19
C LYS A 157 -4.40 -1.05 3.70
N LYS A 158 -4.72 -2.27 4.14
CA LYS A 158 -3.71 -3.23 4.63
C LYS A 158 -2.69 -3.58 3.55
N LEU A 159 -3.13 -3.74 2.30
CA LEU A 159 -2.26 -4.02 1.16
C LEU A 159 -1.35 -2.82 0.86
N ARG A 160 -1.92 -1.60 0.82
CA ARG A 160 -1.18 -0.35 0.64
C ARG A 160 -0.12 -0.16 1.73
N ASP A 161 -0.47 -0.38 2.99
CA ASP A 161 0.46 -0.27 4.13
C ASP A 161 1.61 -1.30 4.01
N LYS A 162 1.30 -2.53 3.57
CA LYS A 162 2.31 -3.57 3.32
C LYS A 162 3.26 -3.20 2.17
N ARG A 163 2.75 -2.60 1.09
CA ARG A 163 3.58 -2.08 -0.01
C ARG A 163 4.49 -0.97 0.50
N MET A 164 3.91 0.01 1.19
CA MET A 164 4.64 1.16 1.74
C MET A 164 5.75 0.73 2.70
N MET A 165 5.50 -0.31 3.51
CA MET A 165 6.50 -0.91 4.39
C MET A 165 7.72 -1.40 3.61
N LYS A 166 7.53 -2.13 2.50
CA LYS A 166 8.65 -2.64 1.68
C LYS A 166 9.44 -1.52 1.00
N VAL A 167 8.76 -0.52 0.43
CA VAL A 167 9.42 0.64 -0.18
C VAL A 167 10.29 1.36 0.86
N ARG A 168 9.73 1.55 2.06
CA ARG A 168 10.42 2.21 3.17
C ARG A 168 11.62 1.41 3.66
N GLU A 169 11.45 0.11 3.87
CA GLU A 169 12.55 -0.77 4.27
C GLU A 169 13.74 -0.63 3.33
N ARG A 170 13.49 -0.65 2.02
CA ARG A 170 14.55 -0.45 1.03
C ARG A 170 15.18 0.94 1.08
N ALA A 171 14.36 1.99 1.09
CA ALA A 171 14.87 3.37 1.12
C ALA A 171 15.77 3.58 2.35
N LEU A 172 15.39 2.99 3.49
CA LEU A 172 16.20 3.01 4.71
C LEU A 172 17.47 2.16 4.57
N LYS A 173 17.42 0.98 3.93
CA LYS A 173 18.61 0.15 3.65
C LYS A 173 19.62 0.89 2.78
N GLN A 174 19.19 1.47 1.65
CA GLN A 174 20.04 2.29 0.79
C GLN A 174 20.62 3.49 1.56
N PHE A 175 19.78 4.17 2.34
CA PHE A 175 20.23 5.29 3.16
C PHE A 175 21.24 4.88 4.23
N SER A 176 21.11 3.67 4.80
CA SER A 176 22.00 3.20 5.88
C SER A 176 23.47 3.13 5.47
N TYR A 177 23.76 2.93 4.19
CA TYR A 177 25.11 2.97 3.62
C TYR A 177 25.73 4.38 3.65
N ASN A 178 24.93 5.44 3.57
CA ASN A 178 25.41 6.83 3.61
C ASN A 178 25.70 7.31 5.04
N ILE A 179 25.22 6.58 6.06
CA ILE A 179 25.29 6.98 7.47
C ILE A 179 25.95 5.91 8.34
N GLN A 180 26.89 5.14 7.78
CA GLN A 180 27.61 4.08 8.50
C GLN A 180 28.29 4.60 9.79
N MET A 181 28.79 5.83 9.73
CA MET A 181 29.54 6.46 10.82
C MET A 181 28.70 7.28 11.79
N GLN A 182 27.38 7.44 11.56
CA GLN A 182 26.50 8.23 12.43
C GLN A 182 25.50 7.34 13.15
N THR A 183 25.03 7.77 14.31
CA THR A 183 23.98 7.11 15.08
C THR A 183 23.30 8.12 16.01
N CYS A 184 22.33 7.69 16.81
CA CYS A 184 21.65 8.57 17.75
C CYS A 184 21.29 7.89 19.07
N VAL A 185 21.25 8.70 20.13
CA VAL A 185 20.70 8.34 21.44
C VAL A 185 19.51 9.23 21.72
N MET A 186 18.39 8.65 22.10
CA MET A 186 17.19 9.36 22.53
C MET A 186 16.96 9.11 24.01
N PHE A 187 16.83 10.19 24.78
CA PHE A 187 16.51 10.19 26.20
C PHE A 187 15.01 10.47 26.37
N PHE A 188 14.36 9.64 27.20
CA PHE A 188 12.91 9.70 27.38
C PHE A 188 12.52 10.90 28.25
N PRO A 189 11.27 11.40 28.14
CA PRO A 189 10.93 12.72 28.69
C PRO A 189 11.06 12.83 30.21
N HIS A 190 10.86 11.75 30.96
CA HIS A 190 11.04 11.74 32.42
C HIS A 190 12.49 11.96 32.87
N THR A 191 13.46 11.79 31.97
CA THR A 191 14.89 12.05 32.24
C THR A 191 15.29 13.50 32.01
N VAL A 192 14.39 14.32 31.48
CA VAL A 192 14.65 15.71 31.09
C VAL A 192 13.98 16.63 32.11
N GLN A 193 14.79 17.43 32.80
CA GLN A 193 14.34 18.42 33.77
C GLN A 193 14.72 19.82 33.31
N TYR A 194 13.95 20.81 33.74
CA TYR A 194 14.22 22.22 33.47
C TYR A 194 14.44 22.94 34.80
N ILE A 195 15.59 23.57 34.95
CA ILE A 195 15.96 24.35 36.14
C ILE A 195 16.15 25.81 35.76
N MET A 196 15.81 26.72 36.68
CA MET A 196 16.06 28.15 36.47
C MET A 196 17.49 28.48 36.91
N VAL A 197 18.29 29.05 36.02
CA VAL A 197 19.68 29.45 36.25
C VAL A 197 19.85 30.91 35.87
N GLU A 198 20.69 31.65 36.58
CA GLU A 198 21.03 33.03 36.23
C GLU A 198 21.74 33.07 34.87
N LYS A 199 21.32 33.99 33.98
CA LYS A 199 21.95 34.20 32.67
C LYS A 199 23.40 34.65 32.89
N PRO A 200 24.42 33.95 32.35
CA PRO A 200 25.79 34.43 32.43
C PRO A 200 25.93 35.77 31.69
N LEU A 201 26.67 36.71 32.28
CA LEU A 201 26.98 38.00 31.66
C LEU A 201 27.81 37.75 30.39
N GLU A 202 27.40 38.31 29.25
CA GLU A 202 28.12 38.16 27.98
C GLU A 202 29.48 38.88 28.09
N GLU A 203 30.57 38.18 27.74
CA GLU A 203 31.93 38.75 27.73
C GLU A 203 31.99 39.93 26.75
N GLY A 204 31.98 41.16 27.29
CA GLY A 204 31.97 42.40 26.52
C GLY A 204 30.83 43.38 26.85
N ALA A 205 29.96 43.06 27.83
CA ALA A 205 29.02 44.05 28.36
C ALA A 205 29.77 45.21 29.04
N GLU A 206 29.49 46.45 28.62
CA GLU A 206 30.04 47.66 29.26
C GLU A 206 29.77 47.63 30.77
N GLU A 207 30.77 47.99 31.58
CA GLU A 207 30.61 48.14 33.03
C GLU A 207 29.52 49.18 33.32
N LEU A 208 28.31 48.73 33.59
CA LEU A 208 27.19 49.57 34.03
C LEU A 208 27.38 49.91 35.52
N ASP A 209 27.11 51.16 35.90
CA ASP A 209 27.24 51.67 37.28
C ASP A 209 26.34 50.95 38.31
N GLU A 210 25.30 50.24 37.85
CA GLU A 210 24.47 49.36 38.67
C GLU A 210 24.46 47.95 38.07
N PRO A 211 24.69 46.89 38.88
CA PRO A 211 24.67 45.52 38.38
C PRO A 211 23.26 45.20 37.86
N PRO A 212 23.12 44.68 36.63
CA PRO A 212 21.80 44.32 36.09
C PRO A 212 21.15 43.25 36.98
N GLU A 213 19.84 43.36 37.20
CA GLU A 213 19.09 42.35 37.94
C GLU A 213 19.29 40.96 37.31
N PRO A 214 19.47 39.90 38.12
CA PRO A 214 19.75 38.57 37.60
C PRO A 214 18.57 38.07 36.77
N VAL A 215 18.77 37.95 35.45
CA VAL A 215 17.78 37.39 34.54
C VAL A 215 17.85 35.87 34.64
N MET A 216 16.81 35.26 35.23
CA MET A 216 16.70 33.81 35.31
C MET A 216 16.30 33.23 33.94
N ILE A 217 17.09 32.29 33.44
CA ILE A 217 16.81 31.52 32.22
C ILE A 217 16.54 30.06 32.55
N GLU A 218 15.62 29.46 31.82
CA GLU A 218 15.32 28.03 31.93
C GLU A 218 16.41 27.21 31.22
N LYS A 219 17.11 26.35 31.96
CA LYS A 219 18.17 25.48 31.45
C LYS A 219 17.74 24.02 31.56
N ARG A 220 17.80 23.30 30.43
CA ARG A 220 17.62 21.84 30.39
C ARG A 220 18.77 21.14 31.12
N VAL A 221 18.41 20.18 31.97
CA VAL A 221 19.34 19.22 32.60
C VAL A 221 18.84 17.80 32.32
N CYS A 222 19.74 16.95 31.84
CA CYS A 222 19.51 15.53 31.69
C CYS A 222 20.71 14.78 32.27
N GLU A 223 20.56 14.27 33.49
CA GLU A 223 21.63 13.56 34.20
C GLU A 223 22.08 12.31 33.46
N VAL A 224 21.12 11.61 32.84
CA VAL A 224 21.36 10.43 32.02
C VAL A 224 22.26 10.79 30.83
N ALA A 225 21.97 11.89 30.13
CA ALA A 225 22.79 12.33 29.01
C ALA A 225 24.23 12.70 29.44
N ASN A 226 24.38 13.38 30.58
CA ASN A 226 25.71 13.70 31.14
C ASN A 226 26.48 12.42 31.54
N SER A 227 25.78 11.44 32.14
CA SER A 227 26.36 10.14 32.49
C SER A 227 26.74 9.32 31.27
N CYS A 228 26.04 9.46 30.14
CA CYS A 228 26.41 8.78 28.92
C CYS A 228 27.57 9.49 28.20
N ALA A 229 27.64 10.82 28.25
CA ALA A 229 28.70 11.61 27.61
C ALA A 229 30.11 11.20 28.05
N SER A 230 30.31 10.87 29.33
CA SER A 230 31.59 10.37 29.84
C SER A 230 31.94 8.94 29.41
N LYS A 231 30.96 8.16 28.91
CA LYS A 231 31.18 6.77 28.47
C LYS A 231 31.40 6.63 26.98
N TYR A 232 31.03 7.63 26.17
CA TYR A 232 31.26 7.63 24.73
C TYR A 232 32.20 8.76 24.28
N GLU A 233 33.20 9.14 25.09
CA GLU A 233 34.19 10.17 24.74
C GLU A 233 34.88 9.93 23.38
N GLU A 234 34.95 8.68 22.94
CA GLU A 234 35.46 8.28 21.62
C GLU A 234 34.52 8.64 20.45
N LEU A 235 33.29 9.09 20.70
CA LEU A 235 32.31 9.50 19.69
C LEU A 235 32.16 11.03 19.67
N ILE A 236 32.02 11.58 18.46
CA ILE A 236 31.84 13.00 18.23
C ILE A 236 30.35 13.33 18.28
N VAL A 237 29.96 14.28 19.13
CA VAL A 237 28.59 14.83 19.15
C VAL A 237 28.41 15.77 17.95
N ILE A 238 27.47 15.46 17.05
CA ILE A 238 27.18 16.31 15.89
C ILE A 238 26.08 17.32 16.20
N GLU A 239 24.93 16.85 16.70
CA GLU A 239 23.74 17.67 16.92
C GLU A 239 22.98 17.13 18.14
N ALA A 240 22.49 18.02 19.00
CA ALA A 240 21.59 17.67 20.09
C ALA A 240 20.36 18.57 20.06
N LYS A 241 19.17 17.99 20.23
CA LYS A 241 17.91 18.75 20.18
C LYS A 241 16.75 18.06 20.88
N GLU A 242 15.70 18.83 21.06
CA GLU A 242 14.41 18.35 21.53
C GLU A 242 13.41 18.26 20.39
N LEU A 243 12.54 17.25 20.46
CA LEU A 243 11.47 17.08 19.49
C LEU A 243 10.26 16.43 20.14
N LYS A 244 9.07 16.87 19.72
CA LYS A 244 7.80 16.22 20.05
C LYS A 244 7.46 15.14 19.03
N LEU A 245 7.21 13.93 19.53
CA LEU A 245 6.81 12.79 18.71
C LEU A 245 5.29 12.76 18.52
N THR A 246 4.86 12.29 17.36
CA THR A 246 3.46 11.93 17.09
C THR A 246 3.35 10.41 17.04
N GLU A 247 2.14 9.87 17.14
CA GLU A 247 1.90 8.42 17.07
C GLU A 247 2.53 7.81 15.82
N ASP A 248 2.32 8.43 14.66
CA ASP A 248 2.92 8.02 13.39
C ASP A 248 4.46 8.04 13.45
N LYS A 249 5.07 9.12 13.95
CA LYS A 249 6.54 9.24 14.04
C LYS A 249 7.16 8.24 15.00
N LEU A 250 6.46 7.93 16.09
CA LEU A 250 6.90 6.96 17.07
C LEU A 250 6.87 5.54 16.49
N SER A 251 5.76 5.18 15.83
CA SER A 251 5.64 3.91 15.10
C SER A 251 6.68 3.77 13.99
N GLU A 252 6.96 4.86 13.26
CA GLU A 252 7.97 4.91 12.22
C GLU A 252 9.40 4.78 12.77
N MET A 253 9.71 5.38 13.91
CA MET A 253 11.03 5.28 14.52
C MET A 253 11.37 3.84 14.92
N PHE A 254 10.40 3.12 15.49
CA PHE A 254 10.52 1.71 15.87
C PHE A 254 10.16 0.74 14.74
N PHE A 255 10.33 1.14 13.47
CA PHE A 255 9.86 0.41 12.30
C PHE A 255 10.20 -1.09 12.30
N THR A 256 11.45 -1.44 12.60
CA THR A 256 12.00 -2.81 12.69
C THR A 256 12.06 -3.37 14.11
N GLU A 257 11.80 -2.54 15.12
CA GLU A 257 11.88 -2.86 16.53
C GLU A 257 10.51 -2.63 17.21
N ARG A 258 9.42 -2.96 16.50
CA ARG A 258 8.04 -2.74 16.97
C ARG A 258 7.74 -3.46 18.27
N GLU A 259 8.35 -4.62 18.47
CA GLU A 259 8.25 -5.40 19.70
C GLU A 259 8.62 -4.58 20.93
N PHE A 260 9.57 -3.65 20.81
CA PHE A 260 9.92 -2.75 21.91
C PHE A 260 8.82 -1.74 22.21
N LEU A 261 8.28 -1.11 21.17
CA LEU A 261 7.21 -0.14 21.32
C LEU A 261 5.94 -0.80 21.90
N GLU A 262 5.60 -2.02 21.43
CA GLU A 262 4.46 -2.79 21.91
C GLU A 262 4.62 -3.28 23.36
N SER A 263 5.86 -3.43 23.82
CA SER A 263 6.19 -3.87 25.19
C SER A 263 6.33 -2.71 26.19
N PHE A 264 6.39 -1.47 25.72
CA PHE A 264 6.48 -0.31 26.60
C PHE A 264 5.18 -0.11 27.40
N PRO A 265 5.26 0.27 28.69
CA PRO A 265 4.09 0.62 29.47
C PRO A 265 3.30 1.77 28.81
N GLN A 266 1.97 1.72 28.90
CA GLN A 266 1.11 2.77 28.31
C GLN A 266 1.44 4.17 28.86
N GLU A 267 1.80 4.26 30.15
CA GLU A 267 2.26 5.49 30.80
C GLU A 267 3.45 6.13 30.06
N LEU A 268 4.41 5.30 29.64
CA LEU A 268 5.58 5.76 28.89
C LEU A 268 5.20 6.19 27.46
N ILE A 269 4.30 5.45 26.80
CA ILE A 269 3.80 5.84 25.46
C ILE A 269 3.11 7.20 25.52
N ASP A 270 2.24 7.41 26.50
CA ASP A 270 1.52 8.66 26.70
C ASP A 270 2.50 9.82 27.01
N GLU A 271 3.58 9.54 27.75
CA GLU A 271 4.63 10.50 28.00
C GLU A 271 5.41 10.87 26.72
N LEU A 272 5.82 9.89 25.92
CA LEU A 272 6.53 10.08 24.64
C LEU A 272 5.71 10.92 23.64
N LEU A 273 4.38 10.85 23.70
CA LEU A 273 3.47 11.61 22.84
C LEU A 273 3.13 13.01 23.39
N SER A 274 3.13 13.18 24.71
CA SER A 274 2.74 14.44 25.34
C SER A 274 3.90 15.43 25.49
N LYS A 275 5.11 14.94 25.82
CA LYS A 275 6.30 15.74 26.12
C LYS A 275 7.37 15.68 25.02
N ASN A 276 8.38 16.54 25.12
CA ASN A 276 9.54 16.51 24.23
C ASN A 276 10.50 15.40 24.64
N VAL A 277 11.01 14.65 23.67
CA VAL A 277 12.19 13.79 23.85
C VAL A 277 13.46 14.59 23.59
N TYR A 278 14.53 14.27 24.30
CA TYR A 278 15.85 14.84 24.05
C TYR A 278 16.68 13.84 23.24
N SER A 279 17.29 14.26 22.13
CA SER A 279 18.02 13.38 21.23
C SER A 279 19.39 13.94 20.88
N VAL A 280 20.40 13.07 20.83
CA VAL A 280 21.79 13.39 20.51
C VAL A 280 22.24 12.52 19.35
N MET A 281 22.75 13.15 18.30
CA MET A 281 23.38 12.50 17.15
C MET A 281 24.89 12.39 17.39
N LEU A 282 25.42 11.20 17.20
CA LEU A 282 26.81 10.84 17.45
C LEU A 282 27.48 10.34 16.16
N SER A 283 28.80 10.47 16.06
CA SER A 283 29.57 9.91 14.96
C SER A 283 30.88 9.28 15.41
N MET A 284 31.29 8.20 14.75
CA MET A 284 32.64 7.68 14.90
C MET A 284 33.67 8.66 14.29
N PRO A 285 34.85 8.81 14.92
CA PRO A 285 35.91 9.66 14.39
C PRO A 285 36.41 9.07 13.06
N THR A 286 36.47 9.92 12.02
CA THR A 286 37.06 9.52 10.75
C THR A 286 38.57 9.39 10.92
N VAL A 287 39.11 8.17 10.86
CA VAL A 287 40.55 7.98 10.69
C VAL A 287 40.90 8.48 9.30
N LYS A 288 41.42 9.71 9.21
CA LYS A 288 42.15 10.11 8.00
C LYS A 288 43.41 9.25 8.00
N HIS A 289 43.52 8.31 7.06
CA HIS A 289 44.84 7.82 6.70
C HIS A 289 45.62 9.04 6.22
N ASP A 290 46.57 9.51 7.02
CA ASP A 290 47.55 10.50 6.58
C ASP A 290 48.24 9.94 5.34
N THR A 291 47.95 10.54 4.18
CA THR A 291 48.74 10.37 2.98
C THR A 291 50.11 11.00 3.23
N ALA A 292 50.99 10.24 3.87
CA ALA A 292 52.39 10.56 4.04
C ALA A 292 53.24 9.34 3.65
N THR A 293 53.08 8.90 2.40
CA THR A 293 54.11 8.35 1.52
C THR A 293 53.47 8.17 0.15
N GLU A 294 53.56 9.20 -0.69
CA GLU A 294 53.53 9.01 -2.14
C GLU A 294 54.82 8.26 -2.51
N GLU A 295 54.74 6.94 -2.61
CA GLU A 295 55.60 6.21 -3.54
C GLU A 295 54.76 5.86 -4.76
N VAL A 296 55.23 6.38 -5.88
CA VAL A 296 54.67 6.26 -7.21
C VAL A 296 54.60 4.77 -7.59
N ALA A 297 53.40 4.22 -7.66
CA ALA A 297 53.11 2.97 -8.34
C ALA A 297 51.96 3.24 -9.33
N GLU A 298 52.18 2.74 -10.53
CA GLU A 298 51.46 3.02 -11.78
C GLU A 298 49.95 2.75 -11.70
N ASP A 299 49.21 3.47 -12.55
CA ASP A 299 47.77 3.38 -12.76
C ASP A 299 47.28 1.92 -12.83
N ASP A 300 46.69 1.45 -11.73
CA ASP A 300 45.77 0.31 -11.72
C ASP A 300 44.41 0.85 -11.23
N GLU A 301 43.41 0.87 -12.11
CA GLU A 301 42.03 1.32 -11.86
C GLU A 301 41.27 0.36 -10.92
N ASN A 302 41.89 -0.06 -9.82
CA ASN A 302 41.21 -0.78 -8.75
C ASN A 302 40.64 0.24 -7.75
N LYS A 303 39.31 0.45 -7.85
CA LYS A 303 38.49 1.21 -6.89
C LYS A 303 38.95 0.91 -5.44
N PRO A 304 39.12 1.93 -4.57
CA PRO A 304 39.41 1.66 -3.17
C PRO A 304 38.24 0.85 -2.59
N VAL A 305 38.55 -0.35 -2.08
CA VAL A 305 37.58 -1.18 -1.37
C VAL A 305 37.06 -0.38 -0.19
N SER A 306 35.83 0.12 -0.28
CA SER A 306 35.16 0.74 0.87
C SER A 306 35.05 -0.30 1.97
N ILE A 307 35.71 -0.06 3.11
CA ILE A 307 35.53 -0.91 4.29
C ILE A 307 34.05 -0.82 4.68
N ASP A 308 33.34 -1.94 4.64
CA ASP A 308 31.94 -2.02 5.06
C ASP A 308 31.88 -1.97 6.59
N LEU A 309 31.58 -0.80 7.14
CA LEU A 309 31.44 -0.56 8.58
C LEU A 309 29.98 -0.68 9.04
N MET A 310 29.11 -1.29 8.22
CA MET A 310 27.69 -1.42 8.53
C MET A 310 27.49 -2.20 9.84
N GLY A 311 26.82 -1.57 10.82
CA GLY A 311 26.47 -2.21 12.09
C GLY A 311 27.47 -2.00 13.22
N GLU A 312 28.69 -1.53 12.92
CA GLU A 312 29.75 -1.39 13.93
C GLU A 312 29.41 -0.34 14.99
N ILE A 313 28.91 0.82 14.55
CA ILE A 313 28.56 1.92 15.46
C ILE A 313 27.34 1.58 16.34
N GLU A 314 26.38 0.82 15.82
CA GLU A 314 25.23 0.33 16.58
C GLU A 314 25.67 -0.71 17.61
N LEU A 315 26.54 -1.65 17.24
CA LEU A 315 27.07 -2.64 18.18
C LEU A 315 27.84 -1.93 19.31
N LYS A 316 28.75 -1.00 18.97
CA LYS A 316 29.53 -0.26 19.96
C LYS A 316 28.62 0.55 20.91
N LEU A 317 27.68 1.32 20.37
CA LEU A 317 26.81 2.17 21.18
C LEU A 317 25.79 1.38 22.00
N SER A 318 25.24 0.30 21.44
CA SER A 318 24.33 -0.59 22.16
C SER A 318 25.04 -1.29 23.32
N THR A 319 26.29 -1.75 23.15
CA THR A 319 27.09 -2.29 24.25
C THR A 319 27.38 -1.24 25.33
N ILE A 320 27.68 0.02 24.96
CA ILE A 320 27.90 1.09 25.94
C ILE A 320 26.64 1.37 26.76
N ILE A 321 25.47 1.42 26.11
CA ILE A 321 24.21 1.82 26.75
C ILE A 321 23.54 0.65 27.48
N TYR A 322 23.39 -0.50 26.82
CA TYR A 322 22.66 -1.66 27.33
C TYR A 322 23.54 -2.73 27.96
N GLY A 323 24.86 -2.67 27.75
CA GLY A 323 25.79 -3.75 28.11
C GLY A 323 25.76 -4.90 27.10
N ASP A 324 26.63 -5.89 27.32
CA ASP A 324 26.79 -7.04 26.42
C ASP A 324 25.45 -7.76 26.20
N ASN A 325 25.03 -7.87 24.93
CA ASN A 325 23.75 -8.46 24.50
C ASN A 325 22.48 -7.85 25.14
N GLY A 326 22.59 -6.65 25.73
CA GLY A 326 21.47 -5.97 26.35
C GLY A 326 20.47 -5.37 25.35
N SER A 327 19.30 -4.98 25.86
CA SER A 327 18.28 -4.29 25.06
C SER A 327 17.61 -3.17 25.88
N PRO A 328 16.80 -2.30 25.25
CA PRO A 328 16.04 -1.28 25.97
C PRO A 328 15.13 -1.86 27.06
N LEU A 329 14.55 -3.05 26.80
CA LEU A 329 13.65 -3.72 27.75
C LEU A 329 14.41 -4.52 28.80
N ASN A 330 15.49 -5.19 28.38
CA ASN A 330 16.30 -6.07 29.22
C ASN A 330 17.77 -5.66 29.14
N PRO A 331 18.14 -4.55 29.81
CA PRO A 331 19.53 -4.11 29.87
C PRO A 331 20.33 -5.02 30.81
N SER A 332 21.62 -5.20 30.52
CA SER A 332 22.52 -5.98 31.36
C SER A 332 22.71 -5.33 32.73
N PRO A 333 22.92 -6.10 33.82
CA PRO A 333 23.08 -5.55 35.16
C PRO A 333 24.23 -4.53 35.23
N ASN A 334 24.01 -3.40 35.90
CA ASN A 334 24.95 -2.28 36.03
C ASN A 334 25.31 -1.56 34.71
N SER A 335 24.58 -1.83 33.61
CA SER A 335 24.68 -1.01 32.40
C SER A 335 24.08 0.39 32.62
N LEU A 336 24.36 1.34 31.71
CA LEU A 336 23.78 2.69 31.80
C LEU A 336 22.25 2.64 31.82
N ALA A 337 21.66 1.85 30.92
CA ALA A 337 20.21 1.72 30.83
C ALA A 337 19.59 1.05 32.07
N ASP A 338 20.29 0.12 32.70
CA ASP A 338 19.86 -0.52 33.95
C ASP A 338 19.87 0.48 35.12
N ILE A 339 20.99 1.18 35.32
CA ILE A 339 21.19 2.15 36.41
C ILE A 339 20.18 3.29 36.34
N HIS A 340 19.91 3.79 35.13
CA HIS A 340 19.02 4.95 34.93
C HIS A 340 17.56 4.59 34.72
N SER A 341 17.19 3.30 34.80
CA SER A 341 15.79 2.89 34.69
C SER A 341 14.96 3.35 35.89
N VAL A 342 13.68 3.62 35.64
CA VAL A 342 12.74 4.06 36.69
C VAL A 342 11.79 2.93 37.01
N ILE A 343 11.41 2.76 38.27
CA ILE A 343 10.39 1.79 38.68
C ILE A 343 9.08 2.56 38.88
N ASN A 344 8.01 2.16 38.20
CA ASN A 344 6.70 2.79 38.39
C ASN A 344 5.98 2.26 39.63
N GLU A 345 4.80 2.84 39.92
CA GLU A 345 3.97 2.45 41.08
C GLU A 345 3.56 0.97 41.05
N ASN A 346 3.51 0.37 39.86
CA ASN A 346 3.19 -1.04 39.64
C ASN A 346 4.41 -1.98 39.75
N GLY A 347 5.59 -1.46 40.12
CA GLY A 347 6.83 -2.22 40.22
C GLY A 347 7.44 -2.60 38.87
N GLN A 348 6.95 -2.04 37.76
CA GLN A 348 7.49 -2.26 36.42
C GLN A 348 8.65 -1.31 36.15
N LYS A 349 9.67 -1.84 35.48
CA LYS A 349 10.85 -1.10 35.07
C LYS A 349 10.58 -0.36 33.76
N ILE A 350 10.68 0.97 33.81
CA ILE A 350 10.53 1.89 32.69
C ILE A 350 11.93 2.23 32.14
N PRO A 351 12.18 1.99 30.84
CA PRO A 351 13.42 2.41 30.20
C PRO A 351 13.55 3.93 30.18
N SER A 352 14.79 4.43 30.22
CA SER A 352 15.08 5.87 30.24
C SER A 352 15.78 6.38 28.98
N VAL A 353 16.29 5.45 28.17
CA VAL A 353 17.12 5.75 27.01
C VAL A 353 16.89 4.72 25.90
N TYR A 354 16.91 5.18 24.67
CA TYR A 354 16.84 4.37 23.47
C TYR A 354 18.01 4.69 22.53
N THR A 355 18.72 3.66 22.09
CA THR A 355 19.62 3.68 20.94
C THR A 355 19.25 2.55 19.99
N PRO A 356 19.23 2.78 18.67
CA PRO A 356 19.05 1.73 17.69
C PRO A 356 20.14 0.65 17.80
N ARG A 357 19.77 -0.62 17.58
CA ARG A 357 20.70 -1.78 17.65
C ARG A 357 21.06 -2.37 16.29
N ASN A 358 20.49 -1.86 15.21
CA ASN A 358 20.77 -2.33 13.86
C ASN A 358 20.74 -1.16 12.86
N PRO A 359 21.42 -1.29 11.71
CA PRO A 359 21.56 -0.21 10.73
C PRO A 359 20.22 0.35 10.23
N LEU A 360 19.20 -0.51 10.14
CA LEU A 360 17.89 -0.16 9.61
C LEU A 360 17.06 0.63 10.62
N SER A 361 17.03 0.19 11.89
CA SER A 361 16.47 0.95 13.02
C SER A 361 17.16 2.29 13.17
N LYS A 362 18.50 2.33 13.01
CA LYS A 362 19.26 3.58 13.01
C LYS A 362 18.76 4.52 11.91
N ALA A 363 18.75 4.04 10.67
CA ALA A 363 18.30 4.85 9.54
C ALA A 363 16.88 5.39 9.80
N SER A 364 15.97 4.53 10.29
CA SER A 364 14.61 4.96 10.63
C SER A 364 14.59 6.03 11.71
N ALA A 365 15.29 5.82 12.83
CA ALA A 365 15.34 6.77 13.94
C ALA A 365 15.93 8.11 13.51
N LEU A 366 17.02 8.12 12.76
CA LEU A 366 17.63 9.34 12.24
C LEU A 366 16.67 10.10 11.30
N THR A 367 15.89 9.43 10.46
CA THR A 367 14.92 10.11 9.58
C THR A 367 13.80 10.81 10.34
N ILE A 368 13.50 10.38 11.57
CA ILE A 368 12.51 11.02 12.44
C ILE A 368 13.15 12.12 13.27
N LEU A 369 14.23 11.78 13.98
CA LEU A 369 14.91 12.66 14.92
C LEU A 369 15.67 13.75 14.15
N PHE A 370 16.46 13.42 13.12
CA PHE A 370 17.40 14.32 12.43
C PHE A 370 17.10 14.55 10.94
N ARG A 371 15.84 14.87 10.63
CA ARG A 371 15.34 15.13 9.25
C ARG A 371 16.23 15.99 8.35
N LYS A 372 16.75 17.12 8.87
CA LYS A 372 17.59 18.05 8.08
C LYS A 372 18.90 17.37 7.67
N PHE A 373 19.55 16.69 8.61
CA PHE A 373 20.75 15.91 8.35
C PHE A 373 20.50 14.82 7.30
N CYS A 374 19.43 14.02 7.47
CA CYS A 374 19.12 12.94 6.53
C CYS A 374 18.89 13.45 5.10
N LYS A 375 18.16 14.57 4.93
CA LYS A 375 17.97 15.19 3.61
C LYS A 375 19.30 15.60 2.97
N ASN A 376 20.21 16.17 3.76
CA ASN A 376 21.53 16.57 3.26
C ASN A 376 22.41 15.35 2.88
N GLN A 377 22.17 14.20 3.50
CA GLN A 377 22.82 12.91 3.19
C GLN A 377 22.09 12.11 2.09
N GLY A 378 21.19 12.75 1.34
CA GLY A 378 20.51 12.14 0.19
C GLY A 378 19.28 11.30 0.54
N TYR A 379 18.79 11.31 1.78
CA TYR A 379 17.54 10.60 2.10
C TYR A 379 16.33 11.28 1.47
N VAL A 380 15.62 10.54 0.63
CA VAL A 380 14.31 10.90 0.10
C VAL A 380 13.28 9.99 0.75
N ALA A 381 12.33 10.60 1.47
CA ALA A 381 11.22 9.85 2.05
C ALA A 381 10.40 9.21 0.92
N PRO A 382 10.17 7.89 0.95
CA PRO A 382 9.43 7.21 -0.09
C PRO A 382 7.99 7.74 -0.13
N LEU A 383 7.47 7.88 -1.34
CA LEU A 383 6.05 8.18 -1.58
C LEU A 383 5.31 6.89 -1.92
N PRO A 384 3.99 6.81 -1.66
CA PRO A 384 3.18 5.71 -2.14
C PRO A 384 3.34 5.59 -3.68
N PRO A 385 3.44 4.37 -4.22
CA PRO A 385 3.49 4.19 -5.67
C PRO A 385 2.23 4.80 -6.28
N ALA A 386 2.42 5.57 -7.36
CA ALA A 386 1.31 6.15 -8.10
C ALA A 386 0.46 5.04 -8.75
N PRO A 387 -0.85 5.26 -8.95
CA PRO A 387 -1.68 4.35 -9.72
C PRO A 387 -1.08 4.09 -11.10
N GLN A 388 -0.88 2.81 -11.43
CA GLN A 388 -0.24 2.40 -12.67
C GLN A 388 -0.77 1.06 -13.16
N TYR A 389 -0.68 0.86 -14.47
CA TYR A 389 -0.96 -0.41 -15.14
C TYR A 389 0.33 -1.10 -15.52
N LEU A 390 0.32 -2.44 -15.46
CA LEU A 390 1.32 -3.27 -16.13
C LEU A 390 0.78 -3.68 -17.50
N ILE A 391 1.57 -3.45 -18.55
CA ILE A 391 1.24 -3.83 -19.92
C ILE A 391 2.36 -4.72 -20.46
N ILE A 392 1.98 -5.87 -21.04
CA ILE A 392 2.94 -6.83 -21.62
C ILE A 392 2.64 -7.00 -23.10
N PHE A 393 3.66 -6.80 -23.92
CA PHE A 393 3.65 -7.03 -25.36
C PHE A 393 4.54 -8.19 -25.76
N ASP A 394 4.24 -8.78 -26.91
CA ASP A 394 5.19 -9.64 -27.59
C ASP A 394 6.40 -8.82 -28.05
N ILE A 395 7.61 -9.40 -27.98
CA ILE A 395 8.82 -8.71 -28.41
C ILE A 395 8.77 -8.26 -29.88
N ASN A 396 8.02 -8.97 -30.73
CA ASN A 396 7.84 -8.62 -32.14
C ASN A 396 7.11 -7.28 -32.36
N LYS A 397 6.40 -6.78 -31.33
CA LYS A 397 5.70 -5.48 -31.38
C LYS A 397 6.56 -4.31 -30.89
N SER A 398 7.80 -4.55 -30.46
CA SER A 398 8.72 -3.53 -29.95
C SER A 398 8.86 -2.32 -30.90
N ASN A 399 9.04 -2.55 -32.20
CA ASN A 399 9.16 -1.48 -33.21
C ASN A 399 7.93 -0.55 -33.28
N THR A 400 6.74 -1.03 -32.89
CA THR A 400 5.52 -0.21 -32.84
C THR A 400 5.34 0.45 -31.47
N VAL A 401 5.76 -0.21 -30.40
CA VAL A 401 5.56 0.25 -29.02
C VAL A 401 6.61 1.29 -28.62
N LEU A 402 7.88 1.13 -29.00
CA LEU A 402 8.97 2.04 -28.63
C LEU A 402 8.70 3.51 -29.00
N PRO A 403 8.20 3.85 -30.21
CA PRO A 403 7.84 5.24 -30.51
C PRO A 403 6.72 5.80 -29.62
N ILE A 404 5.79 4.94 -29.18
CA ILE A 404 4.71 5.35 -28.26
C ILE A 404 5.27 5.62 -26.86
N ILE A 405 6.31 4.87 -26.43
CA ILE A 405 7.01 5.13 -25.17
C ILE A 405 7.70 6.49 -25.23
N GLU A 406 8.41 6.78 -26.32
CA GLU A 406 9.09 8.07 -26.53
C GLU A 406 8.09 9.24 -26.50
N ASP A 407 6.93 9.08 -27.16
CA ASP A 407 5.85 10.09 -27.13
C ASP A 407 5.24 10.31 -25.72
N LEU A 408 5.36 9.33 -24.83
CA LEU A 408 4.67 9.25 -23.54
C LEU A 408 5.64 9.08 -22.35
N GLU A 409 6.86 9.60 -22.48
CA GLU A 409 7.95 9.44 -21.50
C GLU A 409 7.53 9.85 -20.06
N GLU A 410 6.71 10.89 -19.92
CA GLU A 410 6.22 11.34 -18.61
C GLU A 410 5.27 10.34 -17.92
N THR A 411 4.63 9.46 -18.69
CA THR A 411 3.66 8.48 -18.16
C THR A 411 4.24 7.08 -18.03
N VAL A 412 5.29 6.74 -18.78
CA VAL A 412 5.94 5.43 -18.69
C VAL A 412 7.02 5.48 -17.62
N VAL A 413 6.79 4.85 -16.48
CA VAL A 413 7.74 4.84 -15.35
C VAL A 413 8.94 3.96 -15.68
N TYR A 414 8.66 2.74 -16.14
CA TYR A 414 9.68 1.74 -16.48
C TYR A 414 9.23 0.94 -17.69
N TYR A 415 10.20 0.53 -18.52
CA TYR A 415 10.02 -0.54 -19.48
C TYR A 415 11.27 -1.41 -19.52
N GLY A 416 11.12 -2.65 -19.97
CA GLY A 416 12.23 -3.58 -20.08
C GLY A 416 11.87 -4.81 -20.91
N PHE A 417 12.90 -5.48 -21.41
CA PHE A 417 12.77 -6.71 -22.18
C PHE A 417 13.03 -7.91 -21.27
N PHE A 418 12.09 -8.85 -21.23
CA PHE A 418 12.15 -10.03 -20.35
C PHE A 418 12.09 -11.31 -21.18
N ARG A 419 12.68 -12.41 -20.68
CA ARG A 419 12.65 -13.72 -21.38
C ARG A 419 11.25 -14.30 -21.49
N SER A 420 10.34 -13.97 -20.58
CA SER A 420 8.97 -14.47 -20.55
C SER A 420 8.04 -13.48 -19.86
N ALA A 421 6.74 -13.76 -19.92
CA ALA A 421 5.71 -13.05 -19.16
C ALA A 421 5.48 -13.67 -17.76
N ASP A 422 6.38 -14.54 -17.28
CA ASP A 422 6.22 -15.18 -15.97
C ASP A 422 6.52 -14.17 -14.84
N PRO A 423 5.52 -13.77 -14.05
CA PRO A 423 5.71 -12.80 -12.99
C PRO A 423 6.42 -13.39 -11.75
N GLU A 424 6.49 -14.71 -11.59
CA GLU A 424 7.14 -15.32 -10.41
C GLU A 424 8.66 -15.45 -10.58
N ASN A 425 9.15 -15.54 -11.83
CA ASN A 425 10.57 -15.54 -12.14
C ASN A 425 10.91 -14.63 -13.34
N PRO A 426 10.79 -13.30 -13.16
CA PRO A 426 11.03 -12.35 -14.23
C PRO A 426 12.53 -12.25 -14.51
N LYS A 427 12.96 -12.72 -15.69
CA LYS A 427 14.35 -12.64 -16.15
C LYS A 427 14.56 -11.48 -17.11
N LEU A 428 15.21 -10.41 -16.64
CA LEU A 428 15.52 -9.21 -17.41
C LEU A 428 16.64 -9.49 -18.43
N LEU A 429 16.34 -9.30 -19.71
CA LEU A 429 17.31 -9.38 -20.80
C LEU A 429 18.13 -8.10 -20.90
N CYS A 430 17.45 -6.97 -21.04
CA CYS A 430 18.05 -5.63 -21.13
C CYS A 430 16.97 -4.54 -20.95
N LYS A 431 17.44 -3.32 -20.72
CA LYS A 431 16.61 -2.10 -20.70
C LYS A 431 16.71 -1.32 -22.00
N ASP A 432 17.89 -1.33 -22.61
CA ASP A 432 18.19 -0.61 -23.84
C ASP A 432 17.83 -1.47 -25.07
N PRO A 433 16.95 -1.00 -25.98
CA PRO A 433 16.64 -1.69 -27.21
C PRO A 433 17.85 -1.90 -28.13
N GLU A 434 18.90 -1.07 -28.07
CA GLU A 434 20.10 -1.24 -28.90
C GLU A 434 20.85 -2.55 -28.56
N MET A 435 20.85 -2.95 -27.28
CA MET A 435 21.46 -4.19 -26.82
C MET A 435 20.81 -5.43 -27.43
N LEU A 436 19.50 -5.40 -27.70
CA LEU A 436 18.80 -6.49 -28.37
C LEU A 436 19.33 -6.71 -29.79
N THR A 437 19.61 -5.61 -30.49
CA THR A 437 20.12 -5.66 -31.87
C THR A 437 21.53 -6.26 -31.91
N LYS A 438 22.37 -5.91 -30.93
CA LYS A 438 23.74 -6.45 -30.78
C LYS A 438 23.74 -7.95 -30.43
N TYR A 439 22.85 -8.38 -29.53
CA TYR A 439 22.79 -9.77 -29.07
C TYR A 439 22.16 -10.72 -30.11
N GLY A 440 21.25 -10.21 -30.94
CA GLY A 440 20.61 -10.94 -32.04
C GLY A 440 19.34 -11.67 -31.63
N MET A 441 18.27 -11.51 -32.42
CA MET A 441 16.94 -12.06 -32.16
C MET A 441 16.93 -13.60 -32.04
N ASP A 442 17.85 -14.29 -32.72
CA ASP A 442 17.95 -15.75 -32.70
C ASP A 442 18.32 -16.31 -31.31
N LYS A 443 19.02 -15.53 -30.48
CA LYS A 443 19.46 -15.93 -29.13
C LYS A 443 18.47 -15.55 -28.02
N ILE A 444 17.57 -14.59 -28.29
CA ILE A 444 16.63 -14.04 -27.31
C ILE A 444 15.48 -15.01 -27.01
N GLY A 445 15.18 -15.90 -27.96
CA GLY A 445 14.09 -16.87 -27.87
C GLY A 445 12.73 -16.24 -28.17
N LYS A 446 11.81 -17.03 -28.76
CA LYS A 446 10.48 -16.56 -29.20
C LYS A 446 9.55 -16.16 -28.05
N GLU A 447 9.90 -16.55 -26.83
CA GLU A 447 9.06 -16.29 -25.65
C GLU A 447 9.29 -14.91 -25.04
N ALA A 448 10.31 -14.16 -25.49
CA ALA A 448 10.63 -12.86 -24.95
C ALA A 448 9.47 -11.86 -25.08
N LYS A 449 9.41 -10.92 -24.14
CA LYS A 449 8.32 -9.97 -23.95
C LYS A 449 8.87 -8.58 -23.66
N LEU A 450 8.16 -7.57 -24.13
CA LEU A 450 8.34 -6.19 -23.73
C LEU A 450 7.32 -5.88 -22.63
N VAL A 451 7.80 -5.52 -21.45
CA VAL A 451 6.95 -5.20 -20.29
C VAL A 451 7.07 -3.70 -20.03
N LEU A 452 5.94 -3.05 -19.72
CA LEU A 452 5.88 -1.63 -19.38
C LEU A 452 5.06 -1.38 -18.13
N SER A 453 5.51 -0.44 -17.32
CA SER A 453 4.76 0.15 -16.21
C SER A 453 4.34 1.56 -16.59
N VAL A 454 3.02 1.78 -16.71
CA VAL A 454 2.43 3.03 -17.24
C VAL A 454 1.52 3.64 -16.18
N LEU A 455 1.75 4.91 -15.84
CA LEU A 455 0.92 5.69 -14.92
C LEU A 455 -0.49 5.87 -15.48
N MET A 456 -1.47 5.88 -14.57
CA MET A 456 -2.84 6.21 -14.93
C MET A 456 -2.99 7.72 -15.17
N ASP A 457 -3.66 8.08 -16.26
CA ASP A 457 -3.97 9.46 -16.62
C ASP A 457 -5.48 9.72 -16.61
N ASP A 458 -5.86 11.00 -16.70
CA ASP A 458 -7.27 11.38 -16.74
C ASP A 458 -7.97 10.76 -17.97
N LYS A 459 -8.84 9.77 -17.70
CA LYS A 459 -9.64 9.00 -18.68
C LYS A 459 -8.85 7.95 -19.47
N ASP A 460 -7.74 7.44 -18.94
CA ASP A 460 -7.01 6.29 -19.48
C ASP A 460 -6.56 6.46 -20.95
N LYS A 461 -6.25 7.70 -21.38
CA LYS A 461 -5.86 7.98 -22.78
C LYS A 461 -4.55 7.32 -23.15
N SER A 462 -3.58 7.35 -22.25
CA SER A 462 -2.27 6.73 -22.45
C SER A 462 -2.39 5.22 -22.53
N LEU A 463 -3.22 4.62 -21.66
CA LEU A 463 -3.54 3.19 -21.71
C LEU A 463 -4.16 2.81 -23.06
N LEU A 464 -5.14 3.57 -23.55
CA LEU A 464 -5.83 3.27 -24.81
C LEU A 464 -4.86 3.22 -26.00
N ARG A 465 -3.85 4.10 -26.07
CA ARG A 465 -2.82 4.06 -27.13
C ARG A 465 -2.05 2.75 -27.15
N PHE A 466 -1.74 2.19 -25.97
CA PHE A 466 -1.08 0.89 -25.86
C PHE A 466 -2.04 -0.26 -26.16
N VAL A 467 -3.29 -0.18 -25.70
CA VAL A 467 -4.32 -1.20 -25.97
C VAL A 467 -4.59 -1.37 -27.47
N ASP A 468 -4.57 -0.27 -28.24
CA ASP A 468 -4.77 -0.29 -29.70
C ASP A 468 -3.68 -1.10 -30.44
N VAL A 469 -2.47 -1.21 -29.87
CA VAL A 469 -1.38 -2.04 -30.44
C VAL A 469 -1.61 -3.53 -30.20
N GLY A 470 -2.52 -3.89 -29.28
CA GLY A 470 -2.88 -5.27 -28.94
C GLY A 470 -1.88 -5.94 -27.99
N PRO A 471 -1.80 -5.51 -26.73
CA PRO A 471 -0.98 -6.18 -25.71
C PRO A 471 -1.49 -7.61 -25.45
N ILE A 472 -0.60 -8.47 -24.95
CA ILE A 472 -0.94 -9.82 -24.50
C ILE A 472 -1.62 -9.76 -23.13
N TYR A 473 -1.19 -8.82 -22.29
CA TYR A 473 -1.71 -8.63 -20.96
C TYR A 473 -1.79 -7.14 -20.61
N VAL A 474 -2.87 -6.77 -19.94
CA VAL A 474 -3.06 -5.48 -19.28
C VAL A 474 -3.62 -5.79 -17.89
N SER A 475 -2.97 -5.24 -16.87
CA SER A 475 -3.47 -5.40 -15.50
C SER A 475 -4.90 -4.86 -15.36
N PRO A 476 -5.81 -5.57 -14.67
CA PRO A 476 -7.24 -5.25 -14.65
C PRO A 476 -7.60 -3.98 -13.88
N ASN A 477 -6.73 -3.52 -12.97
CA ASN A 477 -6.92 -2.31 -12.16
C ASN A 477 -5.58 -1.83 -11.59
N GLU A 478 -5.59 -0.64 -11.01
CA GLU A 478 -4.40 0.02 -10.41
C GLU A 478 -3.72 -0.82 -9.32
N GLU A 479 -4.48 -1.54 -8.49
CA GLU A 479 -3.90 -2.30 -7.40
C GLU A 479 -3.11 -3.49 -7.93
N VAL A 480 -3.68 -4.22 -8.89
CA VAL A 480 -3.01 -5.35 -9.55
C VAL A 480 -1.84 -4.86 -10.41
N GLY A 481 -2.00 -3.72 -11.08
CA GLY A 481 -0.93 -3.11 -11.88
C GLY A 481 0.30 -2.74 -11.05
N ILE A 482 0.11 -2.21 -9.84
CA ILE A 482 1.22 -1.96 -8.90
C ILE A 482 1.89 -3.28 -8.47
N ASP A 483 1.10 -4.31 -8.08
CA ASP A 483 1.67 -5.58 -7.61
C ASP A 483 2.41 -6.32 -8.71
N ASP A 484 1.86 -6.38 -9.92
CA ASP A 484 2.51 -7.02 -11.06
C ASP A 484 3.76 -6.24 -11.50
N ALA A 485 3.70 -4.90 -11.49
CA ALA A 485 4.86 -4.08 -11.81
C ALA A 485 6.02 -4.28 -10.84
N ILE A 486 5.77 -4.42 -9.54
CA ILE A 486 6.83 -4.69 -8.55
C ILE A 486 7.55 -6.02 -8.82
N LYS A 487 6.88 -6.98 -9.45
CA LYS A 487 7.50 -8.28 -9.80
C LYS A 487 8.52 -8.10 -10.93
N PHE A 488 8.14 -7.45 -12.03
CA PHE A 488 9.03 -7.23 -13.17
C PHE A 488 10.04 -6.10 -12.95
N PHE A 489 9.61 -5.04 -12.28
CA PHE A 489 10.38 -3.85 -11.95
C PHE A 489 10.53 -3.78 -10.42
N PRO A 490 11.39 -4.64 -9.83
CA PRO A 490 11.67 -4.56 -8.42
C PRO A 490 12.27 -3.20 -8.09
N TYR A 491 12.26 -2.82 -6.82
CA TYR A 491 12.72 -1.48 -6.44
C TYR A 491 14.19 -1.18 -6.78
N ASN A 492 15.03 -2.19 -7.08
CA ASN A 492 16.42 -2.06 -7.55
C ASN A 492 16.52 -2.14 -9.06
N PHE A 493 15.40 -2.01 -9.76
CA PHE A 493 15.37 -2.19 -11.20
C PHE A 493 16.42 -1.32 -11.87
N ASP A 494 16.58 -0.05 -11.48
CA ASP A 494 17.59 0.85 -12.03
C ASP A 494 19.03 0.35 -11.86
N GLU A 495 19.34 -0.28 -10.73
CA GLU A 495 20.67 -0.83 -10.39
C GLU A 495 20.93 -2.20 -11.05
N MET A 496 19.88 -2.91 -11.50
CA MET A 496 20.02 -4.24 -12.10
C MET A 496 20.56 -4.17 -13.53
N ASP A 497 21.55 -5.01 -13.80
CA ASP A 497 22.04 -5.27 -15.14
C ASP A 497 21.27 -6.44 -15.77
N GLY A 498 20.90 -6.29 -17.04
CA GLY A 498 20.25 -7.35 -17.81
C GLY A 498 21.25 -8.43 -18.24
N GLU A 499 20.76 -9.63 -18.50
CA GLU A 499 21.59 -10.76 -18.95
C GLU A 499 22.48 -10.44 -20.15
N ILE A 500 21.99 -9.61 -21.08
CA ILE A 500 22.75 -9.22 -22.28
C ILE A 500 23.94 -8.34 -21.92
N LYS A 501 23.78 -7.41 -20.96
CA LYS A 501 24.87 -6.53 -20.52
C LYS A 501 25.95 -7.34 -19.81
N LEU A 502 25.56 -8.19 -18.87
CA LEU A 502 26.48 -9.09 -18.18
C LEU A 502 27.25 -10.01 -19.15
N TRP A 503 26.60 -10.45 -20.23
CA TRP A 503 27.26 -11.24 -21.27
C TRP A 503 28.26 -10.40 -22.09
N LEU A 504 27.92 -9.16 -22.45
CA LEU A 504 28.83 -8.25 -23.16
C LEU A 504 30.08 -7.95 -22.30
N ASP A 505 29.90 -7.65 -21.02
CA ASP A 505 30.99 -7.37 -20.09
C ASP A 505 31.95 -8.58 -19.97
N GLN A 506 31.41 -9.81 -19.95
CA GLN A 506 32.23 -11.04 -19.96
C GLN A 506 33.02 -11.23 -21.25
N GLN A 507 32.47 -10.81 -22.40
CA GLN A 507 33.20 -10.88 -23.68
C GLN A 507 34.32 -9.85 -23.76
N GLU A 508 34.12 -8.65 -23.21
CA GLU A 508 35.15 -7.61 -23.14
C GLU A 508 36.33 -8.06 -22.27
N ILE A 509 36.05 -8.65 -21.09
CA ILE A 509 37.08 -9.24 -20.20
C ILE A 509 37.83 -10.38 -20.89
N GLN A 510 37.15 -11.22 -21.67
CA GLN A 510 37.81 -12.27 -22.45
C GLN A 510 38.65 -11.72 -23.61
N SER A 511 38.25 -10.59 -24.21
CA SER A 511 39.01 -9.95 -25.28
C SER A 511 40.25 -9.21 -24.79
N GLU A 512 40.22 -8.66 -23.57
CA GLU A 512 41.37 -8.02 -22.92
C GLU A 512 42.34 -9.06 -22.30
N GLY A 513 41.84 -10.25 -21.96
CA GLY A 513 42.64 -11.36 -21.41
C GLY A 513 43.36 -12.26 -22.43
N VAL A 514 43.14 -12.10 -23.75
CA VAL A 514 43.84 -12.88 -24.79
C VAL A 514 45.02 -12.08 -25.32
N GLY A 515 46.00 -11.90 -24.43
CA GLY A 515 47.34 -11.38 -24.71
C GLY A 515 48.46 -12.34 -24.29
N GLU A 516 48.15 -13.58 -23.88
CA GLU A 516 49.15 -14.61 -23.65
C GLU A 516 48.68 -15.95 -24.22
N GLU A 517 49.40 -16.44 -25.24
CA GLU A 517 49.26 -17.79 -25.79
C GLU A 517 49.50 -18.82 -24.68
N TYR A 518 48.47 -19.58 -24.32
CA TYR A 518 48.65 -20.90 -23.71
C TYR A 518 47.95 -21.95 -24.58
N ASP A 519 48.80 -22.74 -25.22
CA ASP A 519 48.53 -23.94 -26.00
C ASP A 519 47.68 -24.93 -25.19
N PHE A 520 46.42 -25.11 -25.57
CA PHE A 520 45.58 -26.20 -25.06
C PHE A 520 45.64 -27.37 -26.03
N GLY A 521 46.51 -28.33 -25.69
CA GLY A 521 46.50 -29.67 -26.26
C GLY A 521 45.16 -30.38 -26.03
N GLU A 522 44.70 -31.07 -27.07
CA GLU A 522 43.51 -31.92 -27.08
C GLU A 522 43.52 -32.96 -25.94
N GLY A 523 42.40 -33.11 -25.22
CA GLY A 523 42.23 -34.22 -24.29
C GLY A 523 41.01 -34.15 -23.37
N GLU A 524 40.00 -34.95 -23.72
CA GLU A 524 39.03 -35.64 -22.86
C GLU A 524 37.75 -34.94 -22.36
N GLU A 525 36.66 -35.60 -22.72
CA GLU A 525 35.29 -35.48 -22.23
C GLU A 525 35.21 -35.73 -20.71
N GLY A 526 34.39 -34.93 -20.00
CA GLY A 526 34.16 -35.13 -18.57
C GLY A 526 32.93 -34.39 -18.05
N ILE A 527 31.84 -35.13 -17.89
CA ILE A 527 30.59 -34.82 -17.21
C ILE A 527 30.84 -34.34 -15.77
N ILE A 528 30.21 -33.25 -15.30
CA ILE A 528 29.92 -33.07 -13.87
C ILE A 528 28.52 -32.48 -13.64
N GLU A 529 27.80 -33.22 -12.80
CA GLU A 529 26.41 -33.19 -12.41
C GLU A 529 26.00 -32.02 -11.50
N GLU A 530 24.69 -31.71 -11.55
CA GLU A 530 23.94 -30.99 -10.53
C GLU A 530 24.07 -31.67 -9.16
N TYR A 531 24.40 -30.91 -8.12
CA TYR A 531 24.13 -31.32 -6.74
C TYR A 531 23.32 -30.26 -5.99
N SER A 532 22.04 -30.60 -5.86
CA SER A 532 21.16 -30.26 -4.76
C SER A 532 21.84 -30.53 -3.42
N SER A 533 21.84 -29.54 -2.53
CA SER A 533 22.16 -29.71 -1.12
C SER A 533 20.87 -29.63 -0.29
N GLN A 534 20.35 -30.81 0.04
CA GLN A 534 19.49 -31.06 1.19
C GLN A 534 20.35 -31.46 2.42
N ASP A 535 19.73 -31.28 3.58
CA ASP A 535 19.99 -31.88 4.90
C ASP A 535 21.04 -31.20 5.81
N GLN A 536 20.57 -30.51 6.87
CA GLN A 536 20.17 -31.10 8.16
C GLN A 536 19.45 -30.09 9.06
#